data_AF-A0A945SQP0-F1
#
_entry.id   AF-A0A945SQP0-F1
#
_cell.length_a   1.000
_cell.length_b   1.000
_cell.length_c   1.000
_cell.angle_alpha   90.00
_cell.angle_beta   90.00
_cell.angle_gamma   90.00
#
_symmetry.space_group_name_H-M   'P 1'
#
loop_
_entity.id
_entity.type
_entity.pdbx_description
1 polymer ?
#
loop_
_entity_poly.entity_id
_entity_poly.type
_entity_poly.pdbx_seq_one_letter_code
_entity_poly.pdbx_strand_id
1 'polypeptide(L)'
;MNTILRVFKTFALCAVLATPVSAAADDPDFLTVSVGAFDLVQDHDQAVEFRAEYRSDKKIWIFKPFIGAMGTTDSAFYGFGGVLVDVFFGKRWVLTPSFAAGYY
;
A
#
# COMPACT_ATOMS: atom_id res chain seq x y z
N MET A 1 -21.04 27.44 10.51
CA MET A 1 -20.50 27.06 11.83
C MET A 1 -21.42 26.01 12.45
N ASN A 2 -21.10 24.73 12.21
CA ASN A 2 -21.58 23.50 12.91
C ASN A 2 -21.82 22.33 11.96
N THR A 3 -20.75 21.67 11.51
CA THR A 3 -20.79 20.22 11.20
C THR A 3 -19.44 19.51 11.36
N ILE A 4 -18.43 20.12 12.00
CA ILE A 4 -17.06 19.55 12.13
C ILE A 4 -16.94 18.53 13.27
N LEU A 5 -17.99 18.31 14.06
CA LEU A 5 -17.98 17.37 15.18
C LEU A 5 -18.95 16.21 14.91
N ARG A 6 -18.45 15.06 14.43
CA ARG A 6 -18.99 13.69 14.69
C ARG A 6 -18.40 12.63 13.74
N VAL A 7 -17.11 12.30 13.84
CA VAL A 7 -16.65 10.95 13.50
C VAL A 7 -15.49 10.56 14.42
N PHE A 8 -15.81 10.12 15.63
CA PHE A 8 -14.85 9.46 16.52
C PHE A 8 -15.53 8.26 17.15
N LYS A 9 -15.59 7.14 16.43
CA LYS A 9 -15.84 5.83 17.06
C LYS A 9 -15.01 4.74 16.38
N THR A 10 -14.01 4.29 17.15
CA THR A 10 -13.36 2.97 17.09
C THR A 10 -12.31 2.77 15.98
N PHE A 11 -11.07 3.15 16.30
CA PHE A 11 -9.87 2.66 15.63
C PHE A 11 -9.49 1.32 16.27
N ALA A 12 -9.76 0.19 15.62
CA ALA A 12 -9.35 -1.13 16.10
C ALA A 12 -7.89 -1.39 15.67
N LEU A 13 -6.99 -1.48 16.66
CA LEU A 13 -5.58 -1.80 16.44
C LEU A 13 -5.42 -3.33 16.27
N CYS A 14 -5.30 -3.80 15.03
CA CYS A 14 -4.86 -5.17 14.76
C CYS A 14 -3.34 -5.25 14.85
N ALA A 15 -2.81 -5.69 16.00
CA ALA A 15 -1.40 -6.00 16.15
C ALA A 15 -1.11 -7.37 15.52
N VAL A 16 -0.55 -7.38 14.31
CA VAL A 16 0.01 -8.61 13.70
C VAL A 16 1.41 -8.83 14.29
N LEU A 17 1.56 -9.89 15.07
CA LEU A 17 2.85 -10.33 15.59
C LEU A 17 3.65 -11.00 14.45
N ALA A 18 4.53 -10.25 13.79
CA ALA A 18 5.46 -10.80 12.81
C ALA A 18 6.72 -11.34 13.52
N THR A 19 6.94 -12.66 13.46
CA THR A 19 8.21 -13.27 13.87
C THR A 19 9.25 -13.10 12.74
N PRO A 20 10.53 -12.82 13.06
CA PRO A 20 11.55 -12.70 12.02
C PRO A 20 11.95 -14.09 11.51
N VAL A 21 11.46 -14.46 10.33
CA VAL A 21 12.10 -15.50 9.52
C VAL A 21 13.29 -14.87 8.82
N SER A 22 14.50 -15.31 9.18
CA SER A 22 15.73 -14.93 8.50
C SER A 22 16.24 -16.16 7.76
N ALA A 23 16.08 -16.17 6.44
CA ALA A 23 16.75 -17.10 5.55
C ALA A 23 17.20 -16.31 4.32
N ALA A 24 18.48 -16.46 3.95
CA ALA A 24 19.08 -15.85 2.77
C ALA A 24 18.55 -16.53 1.49
N ALA A 25 17.28 -16.31 1.20
CA ALA A 25 16.61 -16.59 -0.05
C ALA A 25 16.29 -15.27 -0.75
N ASP A 26 15.96 -15.31 -2.04
CA ASP A 26 15.29 -14.17 -2.69
C ASP A 26 14.10 -13.71 -1.83
N ASP A 27 13.80 -12.41 -1.89
CA ASP A 27 12.73 -11.83 -1.09
C ASP A 27 11.43 -12.63 -1.28
N PRO A 28 10.71 -13.00 -0.20
CA PRO A 28 9.46 -13.73 -0.33
C PRO A 28 8.38 -12.87 -0.97
N ASP A 29 7.26 -13.52 -1.34
CA ASP A 29 6.02 -12.82 -1.62
C ASP A 29 5.57 -12.01 -0.39
N PHE A 30 5.05 -10.81 -0.63
CA PHE A 30 4.50 -9.97 0.43
C PHE A 30 3.03 -9.66 0.19
N LEU A 31 2.24 -9.79 1.27
CA LEU A 31 0.95 -9.13 1.37
C LEU A 31 1.15 -7.83 2.15
N THR A 32 0.81 -6.71 1.52
CA THR A 32 0.97 -5.38 2.12
C THR A 32 -0.39 -4.73 2.30
N VAL A 33 -0.53 -4.00 3.41
CA VAL A 33 -1.67 -3.15 3.69
C VAL A 33 -1.17 -1.75 3.99
N SER A 34 -1.84 -0.74 3.47
CA SER A 34 -1.46 0.65 3.65
C SER A 34 -2.68 1.54 3.82
N VAL A 35 -2.45 2.68 4.48
CA VAL A 35 -3.42 3.74 4.68
C VAL A 35 -2.78 5.05 4.25
N GLY A 36 -3.55 5.91 3.58
CA GLY A 36 -3.08 7.17 3.04
C GLY A 36 -4.17 8.24 3.04
N ALA A 37 -3.81 9.42 2.55
CA ALA A 37 -4.77 10.47 2.26
C ALA A 37 -4.89 10.60 0.73
N PHE A 38 -6.14 10.71 0.26
CA PHE A 38 -6.50 10.87 -1.13
C PHE A 38 -6.89 12.34 -1.40
N ASP A 39 -6.66 12.79 -2.63
CA ASP A 39 -6.93 14.15 -3.11
C ASP A 39 -6.34 15.31 -2.28
N LEU A 40 -5.02 15.26 -2.03
CA LEU A 40 -4.31 16.34 -1.31
C LEU A 40 -4.00 17.58 -2.17
N VAL A 41 -4.14 17.49 -3.49
CA VAL A 41 -3.70 18.54 -4.44
C VAL A 41 -4.88 19.35 -4.98
N GLN A 42 -5.99 18.69 -5.36
CA GLN A 42 -7.20 19.40 -5.78
C GLN A 42 -8.06 19.84 -4.58
N ASP A 43 -7.93 19.17 -3.42
CA ASP A 43 -8.55 19.53 -2.14
C ASP A 43 -10.09 19.65 -2.20
N HIS A 44 -10.73 18.86 -3.07
CA HIS A 44 -12.18 18.88 -3.24
C HIS A 44 -12.84 17.71 -2.51
N ASP A 45 -12.24 16.52 -2.63
CA ASP A 45 -12.76 15.26 -2.11
C ASP A 45 -11.70 14.54 -1.27
N GLN A 46 -11.19 15.23 -0.24
CA GLN A 46 -10.21 14.66 0.70
C GLN A 46 -10.78 13.42 1.39
N ALA A 47 -10.21 12.26 1.10
CA ALA A 47 -10.64 10.98 1.65
C ALA A 47 -9.48 10.24 2.30
N VAL A 48 -9.78 9.32 3.22
CA VAL A 48 -8.79 8.34 3.67
C VAL A 48 -8.75 7.21 2.65
N GLU A 49 -7.55 6.86 2.20
CA GLU A 49 -7.27 5.75 1.29
C GLU A 49 -6.87 4.52 2.11
N PHE A 50 -7.43 3.36 1.77
CA PHE A 50 -6.96 2.06 2.20
C PHE A 50 -6.54 1.24 0.99
N ARG A 51 -5.43 0.53 1.10
CA ARG A 51 -4.89 -0.25 -0.01
C ARG A 51 -4.32 -1.56 0.47
N ALA A 52 -4.59 -2.62 -0.29
CA ALA A 52 -3.98 -3.93 -0.12
C ALA A 52 -3.28 -4.35 -1.42
N GLU A 53 -2.06 -4.87 -1.32
CA GLU A 53 -1.26 -5.31 -2.48
C GLU A 53 -0.63 -6.68 -2.21
N TYR A 54 -0.70 -7.55 -3.20
CA TYR A 54 0.16 -8.73 -3.31
C TYR A 54 1.36 -8.38 -4.18
N ARG A 55 2.56 -8.48 -3.62
CA ARG A 55 3.85 -8.21 -4.28
C ARG A 55 4.57 -9.52 -4.46
N SER A 56 4.87 -9.87 -5.71
CA SER A 56 5.49 -11.16 -6.01
C SER A 56 7.02 -11.14 -5.81
N ASP A 57 7.56 -12.28 -5.40
CA ASP A 57 8.98 -12.62 -5.41
C ASP A 57 9.57 -12.75 -6.82
N LYS A 58 8.71 -12.96 -7.83
CA LYS A 58 9.10 -13.14 -9.22
C LYS A 58 9.84 -11.92 -9.74
N LYS A 59 11.08 -12.12 -10.16
CA LYS A 59 11.92 -11.08 -10.74
C LYS A 59 11.98 -11.21 -12.25
N ILE A 60 11.48 -10.20 -12.96
CA ILE A 60 11.60 -10.03 -14.41
C ILE A 60 12.66 -8.96 -14.66
N TRP A 61 13.90 -9.40 -14.88
CA TRP A 61 15.10 -8.55 -14.93
C TRP A 61 15.32 -7.77 -13.62
N ILE A 62 14.93 -6.51 -13.53
CA ILE A 62 14.99 -5.70 -12.29
C ILE A 62 13.62 -5.46 -11.67
N PHE A 63 12.54 -5.81 -12.38
CA PHE A 63 11.17 -5.51 -12.00
C PHE A 63 10.52 -6.68 -11.28
N LYS A 64 9.76 -6.39 -10.22
CA LYS A 64 8.90 -7.35 -9.52
C LYS A 64 7.44 -6.96 -9.76
N PRO A 65 6.58 -7.85 -10.29
CA PRO A 65 5.18 -7.54 -10.52
C PRO A 65 4.40 -7.50 -9.20
N PHE A 66 3.39 -6.64 -9.14
CA PHE A 66 2.43 -6.60 -8.04
C PHE A 66 1.02 -6.29 -8.55
N ILE A 67 0.04 -6.68 -7.76
CA ILE A 67 -1.38 -6.37 -7.99
C ILE A 67 -2.02 -5.95 -6.67
N GLY A 68 -2.98 -5.05 -6.73
CA GLY A 68 -3.65 -4.57 -5.54
C GLY A 68 -5.02 -3.97 -5.82
N ALA A 69 -5.66 -3.60 -4.72
CA ALA A 69 -6.91 -2.86 -4.73
C ALA A 69 -6.83 -1.71 -3.73
N MET A 70 -7.52 -0.63 -4.06
CA MET A 70 -7.64 0.58 -3.26
C MET A 70 -9.11 0.88 -3.03
N GLY A 71 -9.45 1.31 -1.81
CA GLY A 71 -10.74 1.93 -1.51
C GLY A 71 -10.54 3.26 -0.78
N THR A 72 -11.46 4.20 -0.95
CA THR A 72 -11.48 5.46 -0.21
C THR A 72 -12.73 5.59 0.65
N THR A 73 -12.71 6.47 1.66
CA THR A 73 -13.89 6.77 2.50
C THR A 73 -15.03 7.43 1.73
N ASP A 74 -14.75 8.01 0.57
CA ASP A 74 -15.75 8.64 -0.32
C ASP A 74 -16.25 7.68 -1.41
N SER A 75 -16.25 6.38 -1.10
CA SER A 75 -16.83 5.30 -1.93
C SER A 75 -16.13 5.03 -3.26
N ALA A 76 -14.90 5.51 -3.45
CA ALA A 76 -14.12 5.16 -4.63
C ALA A 76 -13.41 3.82 -4.43
N PHE A 77 -13.40 2.96 -5.46
CA PHE A 77 -12.76 1.64 -5.40
C PHE A 77 -12.08 1.31 -6.73
N TYR A 78 -10.82 0.90 -6.69
CA TYR A 78 -10.00 0.68 -7.88
C TYR A 78 -9.17 -0.59 -7.75
N GLY A 79 -9.06 -1.36 -8.82
CA GLY A 79 -8.04 -2.40 -8.96
C GLY A 79 -6.85 -1.84 -9.72
N PHE A 80 -5.64 -2.25 -9.37
CA PHE A 80 -4.43 -1.84 -10.09
C PHE A 80 -3.38 -2.93 -10.13
N GLY A 81 -2.55 -2.90 -11.17
CA GLY A 81 -1.41 -3.79 -11.36
C GLY A 81 -0.20 -3.01 -11.84
N GLY A 82 0.98 -3.46 -11.46
CA GLY A 82 2.19 -2.69 -11.72
C GLY A 82 3.47 -3.48 -11.52
N VAL A 83 4.56 -2.73 -11.57
CA VAL A 83 5.91 -3.22 -11.28
C VAL A 83 6.59 -2.34 -10.25
N LEU A 84 7.44 -2.96 -9.44
CA LEU A 84 8.29 -2.29 -8.47
C LEU A 84 9.76 -2.72 -8.65
N VAL A 85 10.67 -1.92 -8.11
CA VAL A 85 12.11 -2.23 -8.05
C VAL A 85 12.58 -2.04 -6.62
N ASP A 86 13.33 -2.99 -6.07
CA ASP A 86 13.89 -2.86 -4.71
C ASP A 86 15.35 -2.39 -4.77
N VAL A 87 15.62 -1.19 -4.24
CA VAL A 87 16.95 -0.60 -4.16
C VAL A 87 17.45 -0.64 -2.71
N PHE A 88 18.40 -1.54 -2.45
CA PHE A 88 18.93 -1.79 -1.11
C PHE A 88 20.06 -0.82 -0.75
N PHE A 89 19.91 -0.10 0.36
CA PHE A 89 20.93 0.74 0.99
C PHE A 89 21.46 0.04 2.25
N GLY A 90 22.46 -0.83 2.06
CA GLY A 90 22.97 -1.70 3.12
C GLY A 90 21.97 -2.79 3.49
N LYS A 91 21.87 -3.14 4.79
CA LYS A 91 21.07 -4.28 5.28
C LYS A 91 19.69 -3.91 5.87
N ARG A 92 19.35 -2.62 5.91
CA ARG A 92 18.23 -2.11 6.73
C ARG A 92 17.28 -1.16 6.00
N TRP A 93 17.73 -0.58 4.89
CA TRP A 93 16.96 0.42 4.17
C TRP A 93 16.76 -0.07 2.74
N VAL A 94 15.50 -0.04 2.30
CA VAL A 94 15.11 -0.41 0.94
C VAL A 94 14.20 0.70 0.43
N LEU A 95 14.58 1.26 -0.72
CA LEU A 95 13.71 2.17 -1.47
C LEU A 95 13.03 1.35 -2.55
N THR A 96 11.70 1.35 -2.56
CA THR A 96 10.89 0.58 -3.50
C THR A 96 10.08 1.52 -4.39
N PRO A 97 10.66 2.13 -5.44
CA PRO A 97 9.87 2.81 -6.46
C PRO A 97 8.92 1.81 -7.13
N SER A 98 7.70 2.27 -7.42
CA SER A 98 6.68 1.47 -8.11
C SER A 98 5.92 2.32 -9.10
N PHE A 99 5.41 1.66 -10.14
CA PHE A 99 4.50 2.25 -11.11
C PHE A 99 3.38 1.25 -11.40
N ALA A 100 2.13 1.73 -11.44
CA ALA A 100 0.95 0.90 -11.67
C ALA A 100 -0.04 1.59 -12.59
N ALA A 101 -0.80 0.76 -13.32
CA ALA A 101 -2.00 1.17 -14.03
C ALA A 101 -3.22 0.61 -13.29
N GLY A 102 -4.24 1.45 -13.13
CA GLY A 102 -5.48 1.10 -12.44
C GLY A 102 -6.69 1.16 -13.36
N TYR A 103 -7.75 0.47 -12.95
CA TYR A 103 -9.07 0.50 -13.58
C TYR A 103 -10.16 0.54 -12.49
N TYR A 104 -11.28 1.21 -12.78
CA TYR A 104 -12.47 1.33 -11.95
C TYR A 104 -13.72 1.00 -12.75
#